data_AF-A0A1I0RCI6-F1
#
_entry.id   AF-A0A1I0RCI6-F1
#
_cell.length_a   1.000
_cell.length_b   1.000
_cell.length_c   1.000
_cell.angle_alpha   90.00
_cell.angle_beta   90.00
_cell.angle_gamma   90.00
#
_symmetry.space_group_name_H-M   'P 1'
#
loop_
_entity.id
_entity.type
_entity.pdbx_description
1 polymer ?
#
loop_
_entity_poly.entity_id
_entity_poly.type
_entity_poly.pdbx_seq_one_letter_code
_entity_poly.pdbx_strand_id
1 'polypeptide(L)'
;MTQSFSRVFIVVDYYANTSAFAEKCENKARPSMHCNGKCQMMKRLKQEDNRDNKSPDKKSDNRYELITCNDASFKLNIPIPVITTKIHFVENNSAVFKMPRTCFHPPSCS
;
A
#
# COMPACT_ATOMS: atom_id res chain seq x y z
N MET A 1 14.09 -23.46 -9.89
CA MET A 1 14.28 -22.40 -8.88
C MET A 1 13.21 -22.59 -7.83
N THR A 2 13.52 -23.24 -6.71
CA THR A 2 12.56 -23.43 -5.61
C THR A 2 12.44 -22.08 -4.91
N GLN A 3 11.36 -21.34 -5.11
CA GLN A 3 11.13 -20.12 -4.32
C GLN A 3 10.76 -20.55 -2.91
N SER A 4 11.66 -20.33 -1.95
CA SER A 4 11.44 -20.63 -0.54
C SER A 4 10.30 -19.75 0.00
N PHE A 5 9.07 -20.29 0.00
CA PHE A 5 7.87 -19.64 0.54
C PHE A 5 8.05 -19.17 1.99
N SER A 6 9.00 -19.76 2.73
CA SER A 6 9.45 -19.34 4.05
C SER A 6 9.70 -17.83 4.16
N ARG A 7 10.29 -17.20 3.14
CA ARG A 7 10.56 -15.75 3.16
C ARG A 7 9.28 -14.93 3.14
N VAL A 8 8.32 -15.33 2.31
CA VAL A 8 7.01 -14.69 2.21
C VAL A 8 6.27 -14.81 3.53
N PHE A 9 6.27 -16.00 4.15
CA PHE A 9 5.66 -16.22 5.45
C PHE A 9 6.27 -15.31 6.54
N ILE A 10 7.59 -15.14 6.59
CA ILE A 10 8.22 -14.26 7.59
C ILE A 10 7.79 -12.79 7.41
N VAL A 11 7.67 -12.33 6.16
CA VAL A 11 7.22 -10.96 5.87
C VAL A 11 5.75 -10.78 6.23
N VAL A 12 4.88 -11.74 5.89
CA VAL A 12 3.46 -11.72 6.24
C VAL A 12 3.27 -11.74 7.76
N ASP A 13 4.00 -12.60 8.48
CA ASP A 13 3.97 -12.67 9.96
C ASP A 13 4.37 -11.33 10.60
N TYR A 14 5.38 -10.66 10.05
CA TYR A 14 5.78 -9.33 10.51
C TYR A 14 4.69 -8.29 10.33
N TYR A 15 4.00 -8.27 9.18
CA TYR A 15 2.91 -7.31 8.94
C TYR A 15 1.64 -7.64 9.72
N ALA A 16 1.37 -8.94 9.93
CA ALA A 16 0.24 -9.38 10.74
C ALA A 16 0.44 -9.08 12.23
N ASN A 17 1.68 -9.18 12.74
CA ASN A 17 2.01 -9.02 14.16
C ASN A 17 3.24 -8.13 14.40
N THR A 18 3.25 -6.92 13.86
CA THR A 18 4.41 -5.99 14.01
C THR A 18 4.75 -5.69 15.48
N SER A 19 3.75 -5.62 16.37
CA SER A 19 3.94 -5.42 17.81
C SER A 19 4.84 -6.49 18.44
N ALA A 20 4.57 -7.77 18.16
CA ALA A 20 5.36 -8.89 18.68
C ALA A 20 6.83 -8.85 18.22
N PHE A 21 7.09 -8.35 17.01
CA PHE A 21 8.45 -8.12 16.52
C PHE A 21 9.10 -6.90 17.18
N ALA A 22 8.35 -5.82 17.39
CA ALA A 22 8.82 -4.60 18.05
C ALA A 22 9.15 -4.83 19.53
N GLU A 23 8.37 -5.67 20.23
CA GLU A 23 8.64 -6.08 21.61
C GLU A 23 9.98 -6.80 21.75
N LYS A 24 10.39 -7.55 20.72
CA LYS A 24 11.68 -8.26 20.66
C LYS A 24 12.78 -7.44 20.00
N CYS A 25 12.57 -6.15 19.73
CA CYS A 25 13.60 -5.31 19.13
C CYS A 25 14.87 -5.27 20.00
N GLU A 26 16.04 -5.47 19.40
CA GLU A 26 17.33 -5.37 20.09
C GLU A 26 17.83 -3.91 20.19
N ASN A 27 17.38 -3.04 19.28
CA ASN A 27 17.78 -1.63 19.21
C ASN A 27 16.86 -0.70 20.02
N LYS A 28 16.27 -1.18 21.13
CA LYS A 28 15.38 -0.35 21.98
C LYS A 28 16.06 0.90 22.51
N ALA A 29 17.36 0.81 22.78
CA ALA A 29 18.18 1.94 23.24
C ALA A 29 18.42 3.02 22.15
N ARG A 30 18.04 2.78 20.88
CA ARG A 30 18.25 3.70 19.76
C ARG A 30 16.92 4.03 19.06
N PRO A 31 16.00 4.76 19.73
CA PRO A 31 14.67 5.05 19.20
C PRO A 31 14.70 5.84 17.88
N SER A 32 15.75 6.65 17.65
CA SER A 32 15.95 7.43 16.42
C SER A 32 16.03 6.58 15.15
N MET A 33 16.26 5.26 15.25
CA MET A 33 16.31 4.37 14.09
C MET A 33 14.94 3.87 13.62
N HIS A 34 13.86 4.19 14.34
CA HIS A 34 12.49 3.78 14.00
C HIS A 34 12.40 2.29 13.60
N CYS A 35 13.07 1.42 14.38
CA CYS A 35 13.28 0.04 14.00
C CYS A 35 11.98 -0.75 13.92
N ASN A 36 11.05 -0.55 14.87
CA ASN A 36 9.73 -1.22 14.89
C ASN A 36 9.79 -2.75 14.73
N GLY A 37 10.86 -3.39 15.23
CA GLY A 37 11.04 -4.85 15.10
C GLY A 37 11.60 -5.34 13.75
N LYS A 38 11.88 -4.44 12.80
CA LYS A 38 12.48 -4.78 11.49
C LYS A 38 13.82 -5.50 11.62
N CYS A 39 14.60 -5.22 12.67
CA CYS A 39 15.85 -5.93 12.96
C CYS A 39 15.62 -7.44 13.13
N GLN A 40 14.56 -7.82 13.86
CA GLN A 40 14.24 -9.22 14.10
C GLN A 40 13.70 -9.91 12.83
N MET A 41 12.87 -9.22 12.05
CA MET A 41 12.42 -9.72 10.75
C MET A 41 13.62 -10.02 9.84
N MET A 42 14.53 -9.05 9.69
CA MET A 42 15.76 -9.19 8.91
C MET A 42 16.63 -10.34 9.40
N LYS A 43 16.75 -10.54 10.72
CA LYS A 43 17.52 -11.63 11.31
C LYS A 43 16.96 -13.00 10.93
N ARG A 44 15.64 -13.16 10.97
CA ARG A 44 14.95 -14.39 10.53
C ARG A 44 15.15 -14.64 9.03
N LEU A 45 15.03 -13.61 8.18
CA LEU A 45 15.30 -13.73 6.75
C LEU A 45 16.73 -14.20 6.48
N LYS A 46 17.72 -13.62 7.16
CA LYS A 46 19.13 -14.02 7.02
C LYS A 46 19.37 -15.46 7.49
N GLN A 47 18.72 -15.88 8.56
CA GLN A 47 18.83 -17.27 9.02
C GLN A 47 18.28 -18.25 7.99
N GLU A 48 17.16 -17.91 7.35
CA GLU A 48 16.58 -18.72 6.28
C GLU A 48 17.47 -18.74 5.03
N ASP A 49 18.05 -17.60 4.65
CA ASP A 49 19.02 -17.52 3.56
C ASP A 49 20.26 -18.38 3.82
N ASN A 50 20.79 -18.37 5.04
CA ASN A 50 21.90 -19.24 5.41
C ASN A 50 21.54 -20.73 5.39
N ARG A 51 20.30 -21.10 5.73
CA ARG A 51 19.83 -22.49 5.65
C ARG A 51 19.73 -22.97 4.21
N ASP A 52 19.20 -22.14 3.32
CA ASP A 52 19.09 -22.41 1.89
C ASP A 52 20.48 -22.64 1.26
N ASN A 53 21.45 -21.79 1.63
CA ASN A 53 22.83 -21.91 1.16
C ASN A 53 23.61 -23.11 1.75
N LYS A 54 23.28 -23.57 2.98
CA LYS A 54 23.98 -24.69 3.64
C LYS A 54 23.45 -26.09 3.32
N SER A 55 22.32 -26.22 2.63
CA SER A 55 21.78 -27.51 2.19
C SER A 55 21.84 -27.68 0.65
N PRO A 56 23.03 -27.90 0.06
CA PRO A 56 23.14 -28.34 -1.34
C PRO A 56 22.65 -29.80 -1.54
N ASP A 57 22.43 -30.56 -0.47
CA ASP A 57 22.20 -32.02 -0.45
C ASP A 57 20.71 -32.44 -0.40
N LYS A 58 19.76 -31.55 -0.71
CA LYS A 58 18.36 -31.94 -0.95
C LYS A 58 17.97 -31.84 -2.41
N LYS A 59 18.91 -32.21 -3.30
CA LYS A 59 18.62 -32.58 -4.68
C LYS A 59 18.38 -34.09 -4.79
N SER A 60 17.49 -34.65 -3.98
CA SER A 60 17.08 -36.05 -4.13
C SER A 60 15.57 -36.14 -4.10
N ASP A 61 15.03 -36.57 -5.24
CA ASP A 61 13.63 -36.83 -5.57
C ASP A 61 12.70 -35.61 -5.61
N ASN A 62 12.88 -34.81 -6.66
CA ASN A 62 11.90 -33.80 -7.04
C ASN A 62 10.76 -34.46 -7.84
N ARG A 63 9.93 -35.25 -7.16
CA ARG A 63 8.57 -35.49 -7.62
C ARG A 63 7.79 -34.21 -7.38
N TYR A 64 7.77 -33.34 -8.38
CA TYR A 64 6.83 -32.24 -8.45
C TYR A 64 5.42 -32.85 -8.54
N GLU A 65 4.79 -33.13 -7.39
CA GLU A 65 3.34 -33.22 -7.37
C GLU A 65 2.84 -31.81 -7.68
N LEU A 66 2.45 -31.60 -8.93
CA LEU A 66 1.79 -30.38 -9.36
C LEU A 66 0.48 -30.28 -8.59
N ILE A 67 0.50 -29.59 -7.44
CA ILE A 67 -0.71 -29.19 -6.75
C ILE A 67 -1.32 -28.05 -7.57
N THR A 68 -2.05 -28.41 -8.62
CA THR A 68 -2.90 -27.49 -9.35
C THR A 68 -4.08 -27.17 -8.45
N CYS A 69 -4.11 -25.97 -7.86
CA CYS A 69 -5.33 -25.42 -7.29
C CYS A 69 -6.27 -25.07 -8.45
N ASN A 70 -7.00 -26.06 -8.96
CA ASN A 70 -7.99 -25.87 -10.03
C ASN A 70 -9.33 -25.35 -9.50
N ASP A 71 -9.33 -24.74 -8.30
CA ASP A 71 -10.53 -24.15 -7.74
C ASP A 71 -10.70 -22.74 -8.32
N ALA A 72 -11.48 -22.66 -9.39
CA ALA A 72 -11.89 -21.42 -10.03
C ALA A 72 -12.93 -20.63 -9.20
N SER A 73 -13.05 -20.87 -7.89
CA SER A 73 -14.18 -20.39 -7.10
C SER A 73 -13.79 -19.43 -5.98
N PHE A 74 -12.76 -18.62 -6.15
CA PHE A 74 -12.59 -17.45 -5.28
C PHE A 74 -13.57 -16.34 -5.69
N LYS A 75 -14.78 -16.38 -5.14
CA LYS A 75 -15.77 -15.30 -5.28
C LYS A 75 -15.62 -14.31 -4.13
N LEU A 76 -14.84 -13.26 -4.38
CA LEU A 76 -14.69 -12.14 -3.44
C LEU A 76 -15.96 -11.28 -3.44
N ASN A 77 -16.86 -11.50 -2.49
CA ASN A 77 -18.04 -10.66 -2.28
C ASN A 77 -17.72 -9.57 -1.24
N ILE A 78 -17.03 -8.51 -1.68
CA ILE A 78 -16.83 -7.33 -0.84
C ILE A 78 -17.92 -6.31 -1.20
N PRO A 79 -18.75 -5.86 -0.22
CA PRO A 79 -19.67 -4.77 -0.45
C PRO A 79 -18.90 -3.47 -0.64
N ILE A 80 -18.93 -2.93 -1.87
CA ILE A 80 -18.41 -1.60 -2.18
C ILE A 80 -19.43 -0.54 -1.78
N PRO A 81 -19.10 0.43 -0.91
CA PRO A 81 -19.99 1.52 -0.60
C PRO A 81 -20.14 2.45 -1.82
N VAL A 82 -21.35 2.54 -2.37
CA VAL A 82 -21.66 3.50 -3.44
C VAL A 82 -21.89 4.87 -2.79
N ILE A 83 -20.95 5.79 -3.01
CA ILE A 83 -21.10 7.18 -2.56
C ILE A 83 -21.96 7.92 -3.60
N THR A 84 -23.24 8.10 -3.32
CA THR A 84 -24.09 9.00 -4.11
C THR A 84 -23.84 10.43 -3.67
N THR A 85 -23.07 11.19 -4.46
CA THR A 85 -22.97 12.64 -4.25
C THR A 85 -24.23 13.30 -4.81
N LYS A 86 -25.01 13.97 -3.95
CA LYS A 86 -26.06 14.88 -4.41
C LYS A 86 -25.38 16.15 -4.91
N ILE A 87 -25.33 16.32 -6.23
CA ILE A 87 -24.84 17.55 -6.84
C ILE A 87 -25.95 18.58 -6.72
N HIS A 88 -25.77 19.56 -5.83
CA HIS A 88 -26.66 20.71 -5.74
C HIS A 88 -26.20 21.75 -6.77
N PHE A 89 -26.95 21.90 -7.86
CA PHE A 89 -26.78 23.04 -8.77
C PHE A 89 -27.40 24.26 -8.09
N VAL A 90 -26.54 25.19 -7.67
CA VAL A 90 -26.99 26.54 -7.27
C VAL A 90 -27.26 27.30 -8.56
N GLU A 91 -28.53 27.54 -8.88
CA GLU A 91 -28.90 28.44 -9.96
C GLU A 91 -28.46 29.85 -9.56
N ASN A 92 -27.34 30.28 -10.14
CA ASN A 92 -26.80 31.61 -9.93
C ASN A 92 -27.69 32.58 -10.71
N ASN A 93 -28.76 33.07 -10.07
CA ASN A 93 -29.57 34.15 -10.61
C ASN A 93 -28.81 35.47 -10.48
N SER A 94 -27.67 35.57 -11.16
CA SER A 94 -26.90 36.79 -11.30
C SER A 94 -27.69 37.72 -12.21
N ALA A 95 -28.47 38.62 -11.62
CA ALA A 95 -29.01 39.75 -12.35
C ALA A 95 -27.84 40.52 -12.97
N VAL A 96 -27.66 40.37 -14.29
CA VAL A 96 -26.62 41.07 -15.03
C VAL A 96 -26.99 42.56 -15.03
N PHE A 97 -26.37 43.32 -14.13
CA PHE A 97 -26.45 44.77 -14.18
C PHE A 97 -25.73 45.25 -15.45
N LYS A 98 -26.51 45.71 -16.44
CA LYS A 98 -25.97 46.39 -17.61
C LYS A 98 -25.30 47.68 -17.14
N MET A 99 -23.98 47.75 -17.27
CA MET A 99 -23.21 48.97 -17.03
C MET A 99 -23.63 50.05 -18.05
N PRO A 100 -24.13 51.21 -17.64
CA PRO A 100 -24.43 52.29 -18.57
C PRO A 100 -23.10 52.84 -19.11
N ARG A 101 -22.92 52.79 -20.44
CA ARG A 101 -21.82 53.47 -21.12
C ARG A 101 -22.22 54.93 -21.28
N THR A 102 -21.93 55.76 -20.28
CA THR A 102 -22.00 57.21 -20.47
C THR A 102 -20.82 57.62 -21.34
N CYS A 103 -21.12 58.15 -22.53
CA CYS A 103 -20.16 58.67 -23.49
C CYS A 103 -19.24 59.69 -22.83
N PHE A 104 -17.96 59.35 -22.69
CA PHE A 104 -16.92 60.30 -22.34
C PHE A 104 -16.58 61.08 -23.61
N HIS A 105 -17.13 62.27 -23.77
CA HIS A 105 -16.68 63.20 -24.80
C HIS A 105 -15.53 64.03 -24.19
N PRO A 106 -14.35 64.09 -24.82
CA PRO A 106 -13.30 64.99 -24.35
C PRO A 106 -13.76 66.45 -24.51
N PRO A 107 -13.41 67.36 -23.60
CA PRO A 107 -13.72 68.77 -23.76
C PRO A 107 -13.00 69.31 -25.00
N SER A 108 -13.73 70.04 -25.85
CA SER A 108 -13.15 70.84 -26.91
C SER A 108 -12.30 71.95 -26.28
N CYS A 109 -10.98 71.79 -26.32
CA CYS A 109 -10.04 72.86 -26.06
C CYS A 109 -9.74 73.62 -27.36
N SER A 110 -10.06 74.91 -27.34
CA SER A 110 -9.66 75.98 -28.27
C SER A 110 -10.43 76.09 -29.59
#